data_AF-A0A930K6U0-F1
#
_entry.id   AF-A0A930K6U0-F1
#
_cell.length_a   1.000
_cell.length_b   1.000
_cell.length_c   1.000
_cell.angle_alpha   90.00
_cell.angle_beta   90.00
_cell.angle_gamma   90.00
#
_symmetry.space_group_name_H-M   'P 1'
#
loop_
_entity.id
_entity.type
_entity.pdbx_description
1 polymer ?
#
loop_
_entity_poly.entity_id
_entity_poly.type
_entity_poly.pdbx_seq_one_letter_code
_entity_poly.pdbx_strand_id
1 'polypeptide(L)'
;PSADARRLADREGVEINTYSVIYDAIDDVKSTMVGMLDKVKKEIVTGQFEVKQVFKISKVGTVAGGMVTEGKVHSKDKGRVVRDGIVIHTAPIDALKRYKDDVKEVATGLECGISLVNYNDLQVGDIIETFTEIEVEQKL
;
A
#
# COMPACT_ATOMS: atom_id res chain seq x y z
N PRO A 1 30.98 8.05 -33.51
CA PRO A 1 31.17 6.57 -33.45
C PRO A 1 31.42 5.96 -34.84
N SER A 2 32.45 5.10 -34.97
CA SER A 2 32.75 4.35 -36.22
C SER A 2 31.66 3.31 -36.52
N ALA A 3 31.54 2.91 -37.79
CA ALA A 3 30.47 2.02 -38.25
C ALA A 3 30.51 0.61 -37.61
N ASP A 4 31.70 0.13 -37.28
CA ASP A 4 31.88 -1.19 -36.65
C ASP A 4 31.48 -1.21 -35.18
N ALA A 5 31.67 -0.09 -34.46
CA ALA A 5 31.24 0.05 -33.06
C ALA A 5 29.71 0.02 -32.92
N ARG A 6 28.99 0.62 -33.88
CA ARG A 6 27.51 0.58 -33.91
C ARG A 6 26.97 -0.84 -34.15
N ARG A 7 27.53 -1.56 -35.14
CA ARG A 7 27.09 -2.94 -35.41
C ARG A 7 27.35 -3.90 -34.24
N LEU A 8 28.45 -3.70 -33.50
CA LEU A 8 28.75 -4.52 -32.34
C LEU A 8 27.80 -4.22 -31.18
N ALA A 9 27.48 -2.95 -30.94
CA ALA A 9 26.57 -2.53 -29.90
C ALA A 9 25.12 -2.99 -30.15
N ASP A 10 24.65 -2.92 -31.40
CA ASP A 10 23.33 -3.45 -31.79
C ASP A 10 23.22 -4.97 -31.55
N ARG A 11 24.34 -5.71 -31.71
CA ARG A 11 24.37 -7.16 -31.51
C ARG A 11 24.33 -7.58 -30.04
N GLU A 12 24.93 -6.78 -29.17
CA GLU A 12 25.07 -7.06 -27.73
C GLU A 12 24.01 -6.31 -26.88
N GLY A 13 23.09 -5.57 -27.52
CA GLY A 13 22.03 -4.82 -26.83
C GLY A 13 22.55 -3.61 -26.05
N VAL A 14 23.69 -3.05 -26.44
CA VAL A 14 24.35 -1.93 -25.76
C VAL A 14 23.96 -0.63 -26.45
N GLU A 15 23.43 0.33 -25.70
CA GLU A 15 23.02 1.63 -26.24
C GLU A 15 24.23 2.60 -26.31
N ILE A 16 24.47 3.21 -27.47
CA ILE A 16 25.56 4.18 -27.65
C ILE A 16 24.99 5.60 -27.66
N ASN A 17 25.11 6.29 -26.54
CA ASN A 17 24.77 7.71 -26.44
C ASN A 17 26.00 8.58 -26.76
N THR A 18 25.85 9.53 -27.68
CA THR A 18 26.91 10.47 -28.09
C THR A 18 26.56 11.86 -27.60
N TYR A 19 27.35 12.39 -26.67
CA TYR A 19 27.12 13.74 -26.10
C TYR A 19 28.14 14.73 -26.65
N SER A 20 27.67 15.91 -27.06
CA SER A 20 28.50 17.01 -27.55
C SER A 20 28.85 18.04 -26.47
N VAL A 21 28.22 17.94 -25.30
CA VAL A 21 28.36 18.87 -24.17
C VAL A 21 28.58 18.06 -22.90
N ILE A 22 29.62 18.41 -22.12
CA ILE A 22 30.02 17.62 -20.94
C ILE A 22 29.00 17.69 -19.79
N TYR A 23 28.23 18.76 -19.67
CA TYR A 23 27.18 18.89 -18.64
C TYR A 23 25.97 17.98 -18.91
N ASP A 24 25.56 17.85 -20.17
CA ASP A 24 24.45 16.97 -20.58
C ASP A 24 24.77 15.50 -20.31
N ALA A 25 26.05 15.11 -20.46
CA ALA A 25 26.50 13.76 -20.11
C ALA A 25 26.43 13.47 -18.60
N ILE A 26 26.63 14.49 -17.75
CA ILE A 26 26.55 14.34 -16.29
C ILE A 26 25.09 14.22 -15.84
N ASP A 27 24.19 15.02 -16.42
CA ASP A 27 22.77 14.96 -16.11
C ASP A 27 22.12 13.67 -16.62
N ASP A 28 22.52 13.15 -17.79
CA ASP A 28 21.94 11.91 -18.32
C ASP A 28 22.39 10.65 -17.56
N VAL A 29 23.65 10.61 -17.09
CA VAL A 29 24.12 9.55 -16.18
C VAL A 29 23.36 9.59 -14.85
N LYS A 30 23.06 10.77 -14.31
CA LYS A 30 22.23 10.91 -13.10
C LYS A 30 20.78 10.50 -13.36
N SER A 31 20.19 10.94 -14.48
CA SER A 31 18.81 10.63 -14.86
C SER A 31 18.59 9.13 -15.06
N THR A 32 19.57 8.44 -15.66
CA THR A 32 19.52 6.98 -15.87
C THR A 32 19.61 6.20 -14.56
N MET A 33 20.38 6.69 -13.58
CA MET A 33 20.44 6.07 -12.24
C MET A 33 19.12 6.24 -11.46
N VAL A 34 18.36 7.32 -11.69
CA VAL A 34 17.05 7.54 -11.07
C VAL A 34 15.99 6.59 -11.64
N GLY A 35 16.11 6.19 -12.91
CA GLY A 35 15.21 5.21 -13.55
C GLY A 35 15.27 3.79 -12.98
N MET A 36 16.34 3.45 -12.24
CA MET A 36 16.55 2.14 -11.59
C MET A 36 16.36 2.16 -10.07
N LEU A 37 16.09 3.32 -9.45
CA LEU A 37 15.86 3.39 -8.02
C LEU A 37 14.49 2.77 -7.71
N ASP A 38 14.53 1.54 -7.16
CA ASP A 38 13.37 0.83 -6.63
C ASP A 38 12.58 1.79 -5.73
N LYS A 39 11.37 2.14 -6.19
CA LYS A 39 10.44 3.02 -5.47
C LYS A 39 10.40 2.59 -4.01
N VAL A 40 10.79 3.48 -3.11
CA VAL A 40 10.78 3.17 -1.68
C VAL A 40 9.33 3.06 -1.24
N LYS A 41 8.85 1.83 -1.05
CA LYS A 41 7.54 1.54 -0.49
C LYS A 41 7.58 1.87 0.99
N LYS A 42 6.91 2.93 1.40
CA LYS A 42 6.78 3.29 2.81
C LYS A 42 5.40 2.84 3.29
N GLU A 43 5.39 1.97 4.29
CA GLU A 43 4.18 1.67 5.05
C GLU A 43 3.88 2.85 5.98
N ILE A 44 2.68 3.41 5.86
CA ILE A 44 2.17 4.44 6.77
C ILE A 44 0.92 3.87 7.44
N VAL A 45 0.95 3.80 8.77
CA VAL A 45 -0.24 3.48 9.57
C VAL A 45 -1.24 4.62 9.41
N THR A 46 -2.44 4.30 8.90
CA THR A 46 -3.50 5.27 8.61
C THR A 46 -4.46 5.41 9.79
N GLY A 47 -4.67 4.35 10.57
CA GLY A 47 -5.53 4.40 11.73
C GLY A 47 -5.58 3.10 12.54
N GLN A 48 -6.30 3.18 13.65
CA GLN A 48 -6.57 2.07 14.55
C GLN A 48 -8.08 1.90 14.72
N PHE A 49 -8.54 0.66 14.68
CA PHE A 49 -9.94 0.30 14.82
C PHE A 49 -10.10 -0.78 15.88
N GLU A 50 -10.97 -0.54 16.84
CA GLU A 50 -11.25 -1.49 17.93
C GLU A 50 -12.55 -2.24 17.65
N VAL A 51 -12.47 -3.57 17.63
CA VAL A 51 -13.62 -4.45 17.38
C VAL A 51 -14.49 -4.56 18.63
N LYS A 52 -15.71 -4.04 18.57
CA LYS A 52 -16.68 -4.12 19.68
C LYS A 52 -17.71 -5.23 19.52
N GLN A 53 -18.04 -5.56 18.28
CA GLN A 53 -19.03 -6.57 17.92
C GLN A 53 -18.63 -7.28 16.64
N VAL A 54 -19.06 -8.53 16.48
CA VAL A 54 -18.76 -9.32 15.28
C VAL A 54 -20.08 -9.84 14.71
N PHE A 55 -20.31 -9.55 13.44
CA PHE A 55 -21.51 -9.94 12.71
C PHE A 55 -21.15 -10.99 11.66
N LYS A 56 -21.86 -12.12 11.63
CA LYS A 56 -21.74 -13.09 10.54
C LYS A 56 -22.87 -12.88 9.55
N ILE A 57 -22.51 -12.50 8.33
CA ILE A 57 -23.44 -12.25 7.22
C ILE A 57 -23.19 -13.30 6.14
N SER A 58 -24.20 -14.11 5.82
CA SER A 58 -24.07 -15.28 4.94
C SER A 58 -23.53 -15.00 3.52
N LYS A 59 -23.56 -13.74 3.07
CA LYS A 59 -23.08 -13.31 1.73
C LYS A 59 -21.74 -12.57 1.72
N VAL A 60 -21.36 -11.97 2.85
CA VAL A 60 -20.16 -11.10 2.95
C VAL A 60 -19.09 -11.74 3.84
N GLY A 61 -19.46 -12.72 4.67
CA GLY A 61 -18.58 -13.35 5.64
C GLY A 61 -18.72 -12.70 7.01
N THR A 62 -17.61 -12.63 7.74
CA THR A 62 -17.56 -12.07 9.09
C THR A 62 -17.17 -10.60 9.04
N VAL A 63 -18.02 -9.74 9.57
CA VAL A 63 -17.82 -8.29 9.64
C VAL A 63 -17.56 -7.90 11.09
N ALA A 64 -16.41 -7.29 11.36
CA ALA A 64 -16.12 -6.67 12.65
C ALA A 64 -16.77 -5.28 12.70
N GLY A 65 -17.75 -5.10 13.57
CA GLY A 65 -18.34 -3.82 13.93
C GLY A 65 -17.59 -3.20 15.11
N GLY A 66 -17.23 -1.93 14.99
CA GLY A 66 -16.38 -1.29 15.96
C GLY A 66 -16.27 0.21 15.72
N MET A 67 -15.28 0.81 16.36
CA MET A 67 -15.04 2.25 16.28
C MET A 67 -13.58 2.52 15.96
N VAL A 68 -13.35 3.53 15.13
CA VAL A 68 -11.99 4.02 14.85
C VAL A 68 -11.49 4.78 16.08
N THR A 69 -10.47 4.26 16.74
CA THR A 69 -9.87 4.86 17.95
C THR A 69 -8.91 5.99 17.60
N GLU A 70 -8.15 5.85 16.52
CA GLU A 70 -7.20 6.84 16.06
C GLU A 70 -7.10 6.86 14.52
N GLY A 71 -6.81 8.03 13.94
CA GLY A 71 -6.54 8.16 12.51
C GLY A 71 -7.77 8.01 11.61
N LYS A 72 -7.54 7.56 10.38
CA LYS A 72 -8.59 7.36 9.36
C LYS A 72 -8.40 6.01 8.68
N VAL A 73 -9.49 5.28 8.52
CA VAL A 73 -9.52 4.00 7.81
C VAL A 73 -10.02 4.22 6.40
N HIS A 74 -9.24 3.86 5.38
CA HIS A 74 -9.70 3.85 4.00
C HIS A 74 -10.03 2.43 3.54
N SER A 75 -11.00 2.29 2.64
CA SER A 75 -11.36 0.98 2.09
C SER A 75 -10.26 0.32 1.25
N LYS A 76 -9.27 1.11 0.81
CA LYS A 76 -8.10 0.61 0.06
C LYS A 76 -6.93 0.20 0.94
N ASP A 77 -6.99 0.49 2.24
CA ASP A 77 -5.91 0.19 3.16
C ASP A 77 -5.86 -1.32 3.46
N LYS A 78 -4.70 -1.78 3.92
CA LYS A 78 -4.54 -3.13 4.47
C LYS A 78 -4.83 -3.07 5.97
N GLY A 79 -5.45 -4.13 6.49
CA GLY A 79 -5.75 -4.30 7.90
C GLY A 79 -4.86 -5.37 8.52
N ARG A 80 -4.28 -5.06 9.68
CA ARG A 80 -3.53 -5.99 10.52
C ARG A 80 -4.30 -6.24 11.81
N VAL A 81 -4.74 -7.46 12.01
CA VAL A 81 -5.45 -7.88 13.23
C VAL A 81 -4.42 -8.19 14.31
N VAL A 82 -4.50 -7.45 15.40
CA VAL A 82 -3.66 -7.56 16.59
C VAL A 82 -4.55 -7.97 17.76
N ARG A 83 -4.18 -9.06 18.42
CA ARG A 83 -4.84 -9.56 19.64
C ARG A 83 -3.78 -9.73 20.71
N ASP A 84 -3.97 -9.12 21.88
CA ASP A 84 -3.02 -9.16 22.99
C ASP A 84 -1.57 -8.76 22.59
N GLY A 85 -1.43 -7.85 21.62
CA GLY A 85 -0.14 -7.38 21.11
C GLY A 85 0.53 -8.30 20.07
N ILE A 86 -0.11 -9.41 19.68
CA ILE A 86 0.39 -10.33 18.66
C ILE A 86 -0.39 -10.14 17.37
N VAL A 87 0.33 -10.05 16.25
CA VAL A 87 -0.26 -9.99 14.91
C VAL A 87 -0.80 -11.37 14.54
N ILE A 88 -2.12 -11.53 14.51
CA ILE A 88 -2.77 -12.78 14.13
C ILE A 88 -2.85 -12.90 12.61
N HIS A 89 -3.25 -11.80 11.95
CA HIS A 89 -3.51 -11.83 10.51
C HIS A 89 -3.25 -10.48 9.86
N THR A 90 -2.78 -10.49 8.62
CA THR A 90 -2.67 -9.30 7.78
C THR A 90 -3.40 -9.57 6.47
N ALA A 91 -4.40 -8.77 6.16
CA ALA A 91 -5.20 -8.91 4.95
C ALA A 91 -5.67 -7.54 4.44
N PRO A 92 -5.90 -7.39 3.12
CA PRO A 92 -6.58 -6.21 2.60
C PRO A 92 -8.01 -6.14 3.13
N ILE A 93 -8.53 -4.91 3.25
CA ILE A 93 -9.93 -4.67 3.58
C ILE A 93 -10.79 -5.09 2.38
N ASP A 94 -11.76 -5.97 2.62
CA ASP A 94 -12.70 -6.46 1.61
C ASP A 94 -13.86 -5.46 1.41
N ALA A 95 -14.44 -5.02 2.53
CA ALA A 95 -15.54 -4.07 2.53
C ALA A 95 -15.47 -3.19 3.78
N LEU A 96 -15.71 -1.90 3.58
CA LEU A 96 -15.85 -0.90 4.63
C LEU A 96 -17.27 -0.33 4.57
N LYS A 97 -18.07 -0.67 5.56
CA LYS A 97 -19.48 -0.27 5.62
C LYS A 97 -19.75 0.55 6.87
N ARG A 98 -20.51 1.62 6.72
CA ARG A 98 -21.10 2.32 7.86
C ARG A 98 -22.58 2.04 7.87
N TYR A 99 -23.03 1.30 8.88
CA TYR A 99 -24.39 0.74 8.95
C TYR A 99 -24.70 -0.16 7.74
N LYS A 100 -25.36 0.38 6.71
CA LYS A 100 -25.74 -0.34 5.48
C LYS A 100 -25.08 0.22 4.23
N ASP A 101 -24.39 1.35 4.34
CA ASP A 101 -23.82 2.07 3.21
C ASP A 101 -22.32 1.80 3.09
N ASP A 102 -21.86 1.54 1.87
CA ASP A 102 -20.44 1.42 1.55
C ASP A 102 -19.77 2.80 1.58
N VAL A 103 -18.71 2.92 2.37
CA VAL A 103 -17.99 4.18 2.57
C VAL A 103 -16.54 4.04 2.15
N LYS A 104 -15.98 5.11 1.58
CA LYS A 104 -14.58 5.13 1.12
C LYS A 104 -13.58 5.34 2.25
N GLU A 105 -13.98 6.14 3.23
CA GLU A 105 -13.16 6.48 4.39
C GLU A 105 -14.02 6.65 5.63
N VAL A 106 -13.43 6.36 6.79
CA VAL A 106 -14.05 6.56 8.10
C VAL A 106 -13.04 7.27 8.99
N ALA A 107 -13.47 8.38 9.57
CA ALA A 107 -12.64 9.17 10.49
C ALA A 107 -12.72 8.64 11.93
N THR A 108 -11.79 9.10 12.76
CA THR A 108 -11.75 8.81 14.20
C THR A 108 -13.08 9.11 14.89
N GLY A 109 -13.47 8.25 15.84
CA GLY A 109 -14.67 8.42 16.66
C GLY A 109 -15.97 8.04 15.96
N LEU A 110 -15.91 7.54 14.72
CA LEU A 110 -17.06 7.02 14.00
C LEU A 110 -17.12 5.49 14.06
N GLU A 111 -18.34 4.97 14.10
CA GLU A 111 -18.60 3.54 14.00
C GLU A 111 -18.55 3.08 12.54
N CYS A 112 -17.89 1.95 12.31
CA CYS A 112 -17.88 1.27 11.03
C CYS A 112 -17.80 -0.25 11.19
N GLY A 113 -18.17 -0.93 10.13
CA GLY A 113 -18.02 -2.37 9.93
C GLY A 113 -16.90 -2.63 8.92
N ILE A 114 -15.92 -3.42 9.32
CA ILE A 114 -14.79 -3.83 8.48
C ILE A 114 -14.91 -5.32 8.20
N SER A 115 -14.78 -5.70 6.92
CA SER A 115 -14.58 -7.08 6.47
C SER A 115 -13.16 -7.22 5.96
N LEU A 116 -12.50 -8.33 6.27
CA LEU A 116 -11.15 -8.64 5.79
C LEU A 116 -11.20 -9.76 4.75
N VAL A 117 -10.38 -9.65 3.70
CA VAL A 117 -10.33 -10.66 2.64
C VAL A 117 -9.84 -11.99 3.22
N ASN A 118 -10.61 -13.06 2.97
CA ASN A 118 -10.31 -14.43 3.39
C ASN A 118 -10.11 -14.64 4.91
N TYR A 119 -10.62 -13.75 5.76
CA TYR A 119 -10.48 -13.87 7.21
C TYR A 119 -11.83 -13.79 7.92
N ASN A 120 -12.15 -14.82 8.71
CA ASN A 120 -13.44 -14.96 9.40
C ASN A 120 -13.34 -15.10 10.92
N ASP A 121 -12.13 -15.20 11.49
CA ASP A 121 -11.91 -15.36 12.94
C ASP A 121 -11.65 -14.02 13.63
N LEU A 122 -12.56 -13.07 13.41
CA LEU A 122 -12.57 -11.80 14.13
C LEU A 122 -13.28 -11.99 15.46
N GLN A 123 -12.68 -11.47 16.53
CA GLN A 123 -13.20 -11.56 17.89
C GLN A 123 -13.37 -10.16 18.49
N VAL A 124 -14.27 -10.06 19.46
CA VAL A 124 -14.47 -8.80 20.21
C VAL A 124 -13.23 -8.54 21.06
N GLY A 125 -12.72 -7.31 21.02
CA GLY A 125 -11.47 -6.92 21.66
C GLY A 125 -10.24 -6.96 20.75
N ASP A 126 -10.39 -7.43 19.50
CA ASP A 126 -9.32 -7.33 18.51
C ASP A 126 -9.07 -5.86 18.12
N ILE A 127 -7.80 -5.52 17.92
CA ILE A 127 -7.38 -4.22 17.40
C ILE A 127 -6.96 -4.42 15.94
N ILE A 128 -7.61 -3.73 15.02
CA ILE A 128 -7.27 -3.72 13.60
C ILE A 128 -6.47 -2.46 13.32
N GLU A 129 -5.19 -2.62 13.03
CA GLU A 129 -4.30 -1.55 12.60
C GLU A 129 -4.36 -1.42 11.09
N THR A 130 -4.79 -0.27 10.58
CA THR A 130 -4.87 -0.04 9.13
C THR A 130 -3.63 0.69 8.65
N PHE A 131 -3.06 0.24 7.55
CA PHE A 131 -1.89 0.84 6.96
C PHE A 131 -1.98 0.86 5.43
N THR A 132 -1.31 1.85 4.85
CA THR A 132 -1.26 2.07 3.42
C THR A 132 0.19 2.03 2.96
N GLU A 133 0.44 1.44 1.79
CA GLU A 133 1.75 1.45 1.16
C GLU A 133 1.77 2.60 0.16
N ILE A 134 2.47 3.69 0.50
CA ILE A 134 2.73 4.76 -0.46
C ILE A 134 4.07 4.51 -1.16
N GLU A 135 4.03 4.55 -2.48
CA GLU A 135 5.23 4.65 -3.31
C GLU A 135 5.69 6.09 -3.27
N VAL A 136 6.73 6.39 -2.49
CA VAL A 136 7.32 7.73 -2.49
C VAL A 136 8.33 7.78 -3.64
N GLU A 137 8.04 8.62 -4.63
CA GLU A 137 9.04 9.01 -5.62
C GLU A 137 10.13 9.81 -4.90
N GLN A 138 11.32 9.23 -4.77
CA GLN A 138 12.48 9.95 -4.28
C GLN A 138 12.85 11.02 -5.31
N LYS A 139 12.49 12.28 -5.04
CA LYS A 139 13.13 13.43 -5.70
C LYS A 139 14.36 13.82 -4.89
N LEU A 140 15.52 13.84 -5.55
CA LEU A 140 16.72 14.53 -5.07
C LEU A 140 16.52 16.06 -5.15
#